data_AF-A0A8K0Y0C6-F1
#
_entry.id   AF-A0A8K0Y0C6-F1
#
_cell.length_a   1.000
_cell.length_b   1.000
_cell.length_c   1.000
_cell.angle_alpha   90.00
_cell.angle_beta   90.00
_cell.angle_gamma   90.00
#
_symmetry.space_group_name_H-M   'P 1'
#
loop_
_entity.id
_entity.type
_entity.pdbx_description
1 polymer ?
#
loop_
_entity_poly.entity_id
_entity_poly.type
_entity_poly.pdbx_seq_one_letter_code
_entity_poly.pdbx_strand_id
1 'polypeptide(L)'
;MPKFLTIGYGDQDGYDRISQPSRDAAHAHDEQLVATGAVMGIAGKPVLVRNPAASGVEVTEGQFLSSDLPVAGFAIIEADSLEEAIEMVSRVPCAIAYGVVEVWPLETASGD
;
A
#
# COMPACT_ATOMS: atom_id res chain seq x y z
N MET A 1 9.20 -12.57 -11.14
CA MET A 1 9.95 -11.32 -10.88
C MET A 1 9.97 -11.06 -9.39
N PRO A 2 10.90 -10.23 -8.87
CA PRO A 2 10.81 -9.70 -7.51
C PRO A 2 9.42 -9.14 -7.23
N LYS A 3 8.96 -9.28 -5.99
CA LYS A 3 7.68 -8.73 -5.53
C LYS A 3 7.91 -7.63 -4.53
N PHE A 4 7.03 -6.63 -4.54
CA PHE A 4 7.08 -5.52 -3.61
C PHE A 4 5.72 -5.34 -2.98
N LEU A 5 5.69 -5.25 -1.64
CA LEU A 5 4.53 -4.78 -0.90
C LEU A 5 4.60 -3.26 -0.87
N THR A 6 3.49 -2.61 -1.21
CA THR A 6 3.36 -1.16 -1.10
C THR A 6 2.23 -0.82 -0.15
N ILE A 7 2.46 0.15 0.72
CA ILE A 7 1.44 0.69 1.62
C ILE A 7 1.30 2.18 1.31
N GLY A 8 0.14 2.57 0.82
CA GLY A 8 -0.21 3.96 0.53
C GLY A 8 -0.84 4.61 1.75
N TYR A 9 -0.28 5.75 2.15
CA TYR A 9 -0.82 6.62 3.20
C TYR A 9 -1.31 7.91 2.58
N GLY A 10 -2.51 8.34 2.92
CA GLY A 10 -3.11 9.55 2.38
C GLY A 10 -4.48 9.82 2.98
N ASP A 11 -4.90 11.08 2.95
CA ASP A 11 -6.20 11.51 3.45
C ASP A 11 -7.02 12.20 2.34
N GLN A 12 -8.29 12.45 2.66
CA GLN A 12 -9.22 13.11 1.74
C GLN A 12 -8.77 14.54 1.42
N ASP A 13 -8.19 15.25 2.38
CA ASP A 13 -7.73 16.62 2.20
C ASP A 13 -6.58 16.70 1.18
N GLY A 14 -5.60 15.79 1.24
CA GLY A 14 -4.53 15.65 0.26
C GLY A 14 -5.05 15.29 -1.13
N TYR A 15 -5.96 14.31 -1.17
CA TYR A 15 -6.65 13.88 -2.38
C TYR A 15 -7.42 15.02 -3.05
N ASP A 16 -8.10 15.86 -2.25
CA ASP A 16 -8.93 16.95 -2.75
C ASP A 16 -8.15 18.17 -3.24
N ARG A 17 -6.85 18.29 -2.89
CA ARG A 17 -5.99 19.38 -3.35
C ARG A 17 -5.56 19.27 -4.80
N ILE A 18 -5.47 18.05 -5.34
CA ILE A 18 -5.04 17.84 -6.73
C ILE A 18 -6.21 17.93 -7.71
N SER A 19 -5.92 18.28 -8.95
CA SER A 19 -6.95 18.46 -10.00
C SER A 19 -7.64 17.14 -10.35
N GLN A 20 -8.90 17.20 -10.83
CA GLN A 20 -9.62 16.01 -11.29
C GLN A 20 -8.84 15.23 -12.37
N PRO A 21 -8.27 15.87 -13.42
CA PRO A 21 -7.45 15.15 -14.39
C PRO A 21 -6.24 14.41 -13.78
N SER A 22 -5.62 14.97 -12.72
CA SER A 22 -4.53 14.31 -12.00
C SER A 22 -5.01 13.05 -11.27
N ARG A 23 -6.19 13.12 -10.65
CA ARG A 23 -6.81 11.97 -9.97
C ARG A 23 -7.18 10.89 -10.98
N ASP A 24 -7.82 11.27 -12.09
CA ASP A 24 -8.23 10.33 -13.14
C ASP A 24 -7.02 9.61 -13.74
N ALA A 25 -5.92 10.34 -14.00
CA ALA A 25 -4.69 9.74 -14.50
C ALA A 25 -4.05 8.76 -13.50
N ALA A 26 -4.08 9.09 -12.20
CA ALA A 26 -3.54 8.21 -11.16
C ALA A 26 -4.38 6.93 -10.98
N HIS A 27 -5.71 7.04 -11.03
CA HIS A 27 -6.59 5.87 -10.97
C HIS A 27 -6.50 5.01 -12.23
N ALA A 28 -6.37 5.62 -13.41
CA ALA A 28 -6.11 4.88 -14.65
C ALA A 28 -4.76 4.15 -14.61
N HIS A 29 -3.77 4.69 -13.90
CA HIS A 29 -2.49 4.01 -13.65
C HIS A 29 -2.65 2.83 -12.69
N ASP A 30 -3.40 2.99 -11.60
CA ASP A 30 -3.74 1.87 -10.69
C ASP A 30 -4.47 0.75 -11.44
N GLU A 31 -5.44 1.09 -12.31
CA GLU A 31 -6.13 0.12 -13.17
C GLU A 31 -5.17 -0.63 -14.11
N GLN A 32 -4.16 0.05 -14.66
CA GLN A 32 -3.13 -0.60 -15.47
C GLN A 32 -2.28 -1.56 -14.65
N LEU A 33 -1.86 -1.18 -13.44
CA LEU A 33 -1.12 -2.05 -12.53
C LEU A 33 -1.92 -3.32 -12.20
N VAL A 34 -3.21 -3.18 -11.92
CA VAL A 34 -4.10 -4.33 -11.68
C VAL A 34 -4.21 -5.20 -12.94
N ALA A 35 -4.37 -4.59 -14.11
CA ALA A 35 -4.46 -5.32 -15.39
C ALA A 35 -3.18 -6.10 -15.72
N THR A 36 -2.01 -5.67 -15.24
CA THR A 36 -0.74 -6.37 -15.39
C THR A 36 -0.41 -7.33 -14.24
N GLY A 37 -1.33 -7.50 -13.29
CA GLY A 37 -1.27 -8.55 -12.27
C GLY A 37 -1.01 -8.08 -10.83
N ALA A 38 -1.03 -6.77 -10.57
CA ALA A 38 -0.95 -6.27 -9.20
C ALA A 38 -2.15 -6.73 -8.35
N VAL A 39 -1.89 -7.17 -7.13
CA VAL A 39 -2.94 -7.37 -6.11
C VAL A 39 -3.05 -6.08 -5.32
N MET A 40 -4.13 -5.32 -5.51
CA MET A 40 -4.28 -3.98 -4.93
C MET A 40 -5.64 -3.81 -4.24
N GLY A 41 -5.71 -2.97 -3.21
CA GLY A 41 -6.97 -2.63 -2.57
C GLY A 41 -6.88 -1.54 -1.51
N ILE A 42 -8.04 -1.16 -0.98
CA ILE A 42 -8.17 -0.23 0.15
C ILE A 42 -8.17 -1.03 1.45
N ALA A 43 -7.34 -0.65 2.41
CA ALA A 43 -7.32 -1.30 3.72
C ALA A 43 -8.50 -0.83 4.57
N GLY A 44 -9.19 -1.79 5.21
CA GLY A 44 -10.22 -1.50 6.21
C GLY A 44 -9.62 -1.14 7.58
N LYS A 45 -10.48 -1.03 8.61
CA LYS A 45 -10.04 -0.86 10.00
C LYS A 45 -9.31 -2.13 10.48
N PRO A 46 -8.04 -2.07 10.91
CA PRO A 46 -7.32 -3.25 11.35
C PRO A 46 -7.69 -3.66 12.78
N VAL A 47 -7.32 -4.89 13.11
CA VAL A 47 -7.29 -5.44 14.46
C VAL A 47 -5.89 -5.94 14.76
N LEU A 48 -5.50 -5.87 16.02
CA LEU A 48 -4.25 -6.38 16.55
C LEU A 48 -4.49 -7.72 17.20
N VAL A 49 -3.72 -8.73 16.82
CA VAL A 49 -3.81 -10.07 17.39
C VAL A 49 -2.52 -10.38 18.14
N ARG A 50 -2.63 -10.85 19.39
CA ARG A 50 -1.52 -11.37 20.20
C ARG A 50 -1.85 -12.77 20.71
N ASN A 51 -0.86 -13.64 20.75
CA ASN A 51 -0.99 -14.99 21.32
C ASN A 51 0.34 -15.45 21.92
N PRO A 52 0.77 -14.87 23.06
CA PRO A 52 2.06 -15.18 23.65
C PRO A 52 2.12 -16.67 24.01
N ALA A 53 3.17 -17.34 23.54
CA ALA A 53 3.42 -18.77 23.76
C ALA A 53 2.24 -19.70 23.40
N ALA A 54 1.39 -19.29 22.45
CA ALA A 54 0.19 -20.04 22.05
C ALA A 54 -0.80 -20.32 23.20
N SER A 55 -0.79 -19.50 24.25
CA SER A 55 -1.58 -19.70 25.48
C SER A 55 -3.01 -19.14 25.44
N GLY A 56 -3.33 -18.33 24.42
CA GLY A 56 -4.65 -17.72 24.25
C GLY A 56 -4.62 -16.53 23.30
N VAL A 57 -5.68 -16.36 22.52
CA VAL A 57 -5.78 -15.26 21.54
C VAL A 57 -6.37 -14.01 22.19
N GLU A 58 -5.63 -12.91 22.08
CA GLU A 58 -6.05 -11.56 22.43
C GLU A 58 -6.26 -10.75 21.16
N VAL A 59 -7.40 -10.05 21.05
CA VAL A 59 -7.74 -9.20 19.91
C VAL A 59 -8.06 -7.79 20.41
N THR A 60 -7.41 -6.78 19.83
CA THR A 60 -7.66 -5.36 20.11
C THR A 60 -7.99 -4.63 18.82
N GLU A 61 -9.05 -3.83 18.80
CA GLU A 61 -9.38 -2.99 17.65
C GLU A 61 -8.35 -1.85 17.49
N GLY A 62 -7.95 -1.56 16.25
CA GLY A 62 -7.06 -0.45 15.92
C GLY A 62 -5.74 -0.85 15.30
N GLN A 63 -4.91 0.17 15.05
CA GLN A 63 -3.62 0.06 14.37
C GLN A 63 -2.49 -0.13 15.39
N PHE A 64 -1.42 -0.84 15.02
CA PHE A 64 -0.26 -1.01 15.91
C PHE A 64 0.61 0.24 15.90
N LEU A 65 0.88 0.77 14.71
CA LEU A 65 1.55 2.04 14.49
C LEU A 65 0.52 3.10 14.10
N SER A 66 0.71 4.30 14.60
CA SER A 66 -0.05 5.49 14.19
C SER A 66 0.84 6.44 13.39
N SER A 67 0.27 7.05 12.36
CA SER A 67 0.89 8.09 11.53
C SER A 67 -0.09 9.26 11.34
N ASP A 68 0.43 10.40 10.92
CA ASP A 68 -0.41 11.59 10.64
C ASP A 68 -1.36 11.36 9.46
N LEU A 69 -0.95 10.51 8.51
CA LEU A 69 -1.79 10.06 7.39
C LEU A 69 -2.27 8.63 7.63
N PRO A 70 -3.55 8.31 7.38
CA PRO A 70 -4.05 6.95 7.52
C PRO A 70 -3.59 6.06 6.36
N VAL A 71 -3.55 4.74 6.59
CA VAL A 71 -3.41 3.77 5.49
C VAL A 71 -4.63 3.87 4.59
N ALA A 72 -4.41 4.29 3.35
CA ALA A 72 -5.45 4.47 2.32
C ALA A 72 -5.51 3.29 1.34
N GLY A 73 -4.43 2.53 1.21
CA GLY A 73 -4.42 1.35 0.33
C GLY A 73 -3.13 0.56 0.42
N PHE A 74 -3.12 -0.58 -0.27
CA PHE A 74 -1.95 -1.44 -0.41
C PHE A 74 -1.90 -2.04 -1.81
N ALA A 75 -0.70 -2.46 -2.24
CA ALA A 75 -0.56 -3.34 -3.38
C ALA A 75 0.58 -4.36 -3.18
N ILE A 76 0.49 -5.48 -3.89
CA ILE A 76 1.62 -6.35 -4.20
C ILE A 76 1.86 -6.24 -5.70
N ILE A 77 3.01 -5.72 -6.09
CA ILE A 77 3.42 -5.53 -7.48
C ILE A 77 4.62 -6.41 -7.82
N GLU A 78 4.72 -6.82 -9.08
CA GLU A 78 5.94 -7.40 -9.64
C GLU A 78 6.72 -6.33 -10.41
N ALA A 79 8.03 -6.28 -10.19
CA ALA A 79 8.95 -5.39 -10.90
C ALA A 79 10.35 -6.05 -10.96
N ASP A 80 11.15 -5.72 -11.96
CA ASP A 80 12.50 -6.24 -12.17
C ASP A 80 13.50 -5.71 -11.11
N SER A 81 13.24 -4.53 -10.55
CA SER A 81 14.06 -3.95 -9.48
C SER A 81 13.26 -3.05 -8.53
N LEU A 82 13.90 -2.62 -7.43
CA LEU A 82 13.32 -1.65 -6.51
C LEU A 82 13.12 -0.29 -7.19
N GLU A 83 14.03 0.11 -8.07
CA GLU A 83 13.93 1.35 -8.84
C GLU A 83 12.72 1.34 -9.77
N GLU A 84 12.46 0.22 -10.45
CA GLU A 84 11.25 0.08 -11.26
C GLU A 84 9.99 0.10 -10.39
N ALA A 85 9.99 -0.58 -9.24
CA ALA A 85 8.88 -0.52 -8.30
C ALA A 85 8.60 0.91 -7.81
N ILE A 86 9.66 1.70 -7.52
CA ILE A 86 9.55 3.13 -7.16
C ILE A 86 8.94 3.93 -8.30
N GLU A 87 9.40 3.72 -9.54
CA GLU A 87 8.83 4.40 -10.71
C GLU A 87 7.33 4.07 -10.86
N MET A 88 6.98 2.79 -10.76
CA MET A 88 5.60 2.31 -10.84
C MET A 88 4.72 2.99 -9.79
N VAL A 89 5.16 3.08 -8.53
CA VAL A 89 4.31 3.68 -7.48
C VAL A 89 4.35 5.20 -7.43
N SER A 90 5.31 5.86 -8.09
CA SER A 90 5.42 7.33 -8.08
C SER A 90 4.21 8.06 -8.67
N ARG A 91 3.32 7.34 -9.38
CA ARG A 91 2.17 7.89 -10.11
C ARG A 91 0.82 7.54 -9.48
N VAL A 92 0.81 6.75 -8.41
CA VAL A 92 -0.44 6.33 -7.73
C VAL A 92 -1.00 7.48 -6.88
N PRO A 93 -2.31 7.48 -6.54
CA PRO A 93 -2.93 8.57 -5.81
C PRO A 93 -2.21 8.95 -4.51
N CYS A 94 -1.79 7.96 -3.71
CA CYS A 94 -1.09 8.21 -2.44
C CYS A 94 0.28 8.88 -2.64
N ALA A 95 0.96 8.68 -3.77
CA ALA A 95 2.25 9.32 -4.03
C ALA A 95 2.09 10.76 -4.50
N ILE A 96 1.07 11.06 -5.30
CA ILE A 96 0.93 12.38 -5.94
C ILE A 96 0.02 13.34 -5.18
N ALA A 97 -0.87 12.82 -4.31
CA ALA A 97 -1.89 13.61 -3.64
C ALA A 97 -1.51 13.95 -2.20
N TYR A 98 -0.28 14.44 -1.99
CA TYR A 98 0.27 14.84 -0.69
C TYR A 98 0.31 13.70 0.36
N GLY A 99 0.31 12.45 -0.10
CA GLY A 99 0.50 11.28 0.74
C GLY A 99 1.93 10.74 0.69
N VAL A 100 2.09 9.47 1.02
CA VAL A 100 3.34 8.73 0.86
C VAL A 100 3.05 7.27 0.54
N VAL A 101 3.96 6.62 -0.20
CA VAL A 101 3.92 5.17 -0.41
C VAL A 101 5.20 4.56 0.16
N GLU A 102 5.06 3.64 1.11
CA GLU A 102 6.15 2.77 1.50
C GLU A 102 6.29 1.64 0.48
N VAL A 103 7.53 1.30 0.11
CA VAL A 103 7.84 0.21 -0.85
C VAL A 103 8.78 -0.78 -0.17
N TRP A 104 8.30 -2.01 0.01
CA TRP A 104 9.01 -3.07 0.73
C TRP A 104 9.33 -4.21 -0.25
N PRO A 105 10.62 -4.51 -0.51
CA PRO A 105 11.00 -5.74 -1.18
C PRO A 105 10.49 -6.95 -0.40
N LEU A 106 9.77 -7.84 -1.06
CA LEU A 106 9.30 -9.08 -0.44
C LEU A 106 10.36 -10.15 -0.58
N GLU A 107 11.01 -10.44 0.55
CA GLU A 107 11.79 -11.66 0.72
C GLU A 107 10.82 -12.81 0.96
N THR A 108 10.42 -13.50 -0.12
CA THR A 108 9.71 -14.77 0.06
C THR A 108 10.68 -15.74 0.73
N ALA A 109 10.26 -16.38 1.82
CA ALA A 109 10.99 -17.52 2.36
C ALA A 109 11.22 -18.50 1.21
N SER A 110 12.46 -18.59 0.74
CA SER A 110 12.89 -19.78 0.03
C SER A 110 12.65 -20.90 1.03
N GLY A 111 11.84 -21.88 0.66
CA GLY A 111 11.54 -23.00 1.54
C GLY A 111 12.85 -23.71 1.88
N ASP A 112 13.31 -23.51 3.11
CA ASP A 112 14.22 -24.40 3.82
C ASP A 112 13.40 -25.34 4.72
#